data_AF-A0A536ANH0-F1
#
_entry.id   AF-A0A536ANH0-F1
#
_cell.length_a   1.000
_cell.length_b   1.000
_cell.length_c   1.000
_cell.angle_alpha   90.00
_cell.angle_beta   90.00
_cell.angle_gamma   90.00
#
_symmetry.space_group_name_H-M   'P 1'
#
loop_
_entity.id
_entity.type
_entity.pdbx_description
1 polymer ?
#
loop_
_entity_poly.entity_id
_entity_poly.type
_entity_poly.pdbx_seq_one_letter_code
_entity_poly.pdbx_strand_id
1 'polypeptide(L)'
;MISLVSCKTGDVLPVREACRIAREAGAISIVDAAQALGQVRVDVDDLGADAVVTLGHKWLHGPLATGGFWVRDLALFAPTRLGWRSRLDLPTGSRDYNPNATRFETGTVDAAAF
;
A
#
# COMPACT_ATOMS: atom_id res chain seq x y z
N MET A 1 8.06 -0.95 -9.39
CA MET A 1 7.53 0.11 -8.51
C MET A 1 7.89 1.45 -9.10
N ILE A 2 6.97 2.41 -9.13
CA ILE A 2 7.17 3.76 -9.68
C ILE A 2 6.60 4.81 -8.73
N SER A 3 7.27 5.94 -8.54
CA SER A 3 6.74 7.04 -7.72
C SER A 3 5.70 7.85 -8.49
N LEU A 4 4.62 8.29 -7.84
CA LEU A 4 3.64 9.20 -8.46
C LEU A 4 4.18 10.62 -8.58
N VAL A 5 4.94 11.07 -7.57
CA VAL A 5 5.65 12.34 -7.58
C VAL A 5 7.12 12.08 -7.30
N SER A 6 8.00 12.59 -8.16
CA SER A 6 9.45 12.49 -7.99
C SER A 6 9.90 13.23 -6.74
N CYS A 7 10.58 12.55 -5.83
CA CYS A 7 11.18 13.19 -4.65
C CYS A 7 12.38 14.09 -4.97
N LYS A 8 12.90 14.00 -6.21
CA LYS A 8 14.08 14.76 -6.65
C LYS A 8 13.69 16.04 -7.37
N THR A 9 12.68 15.97 -8.22
CA THR A 9 12.30 17.06 -9.14
C THR A 9 10.93 17.64 -8.81
N GLY A 10 10.07 16.92 -8.08
CA GLY A 10 8.69 17.32 -7.82
C GLY A 10 7.73 17.03 -8.97
N ASP A 11 8.20 16.43 -10.06
CA ASP A 11 7.36 16.13 -11.22
C ASP A 11 6.32 15.06 -10.90
N VAL A 12 5.09 15.27 -11.38
CA VAL A 12 4.04 14.24 -11.42
C VAL A 12 4.34 13.33 -12.61
N LEU A 13 4.63 12.06 -12.32
CA LEU A 13 5.02 11.09 -13.36
C LEU A 13 3.79 10.51 -14.08
N PRO A 14 3.92 10.07 -15.34
CA PRO A 14 2.83 9.47 -16.12
C PRO A 14 2.52 8.03 -15.65
N VAL A 15 2.15 7.87 -14.38
CA VAL A 15 2.01 6.56 -13.72
C VAL A 15 0.89 5.72 -14.32
N ARG A 16 -0.22 6.32 -14.74
CA ARG A 16 -1.31 5.57 -15.41
C ARG A 16 -0.79 4.80 -16.62
N GLU A 17 0.02 5.46 -17.44
CA GLU A 17 0.59 4.86 -18.64
C GLU A 17 1.57 3.75 -18.28
N ALA A 18 2.42 3.97 -17.27
CA ALA A 18 3.31 2.94 -16.76
C ALA A 18 2.56 1.71 -16.22
N CYS A 19 1.46 1.92 -15.49
CA CYS A 19 0.58 0.85 -15.00
C CYS A 19 -0.12 0.11 -16.14
N ARG A 20 -0.57 0.80 -17.19
CA ARG A 20 -1.14 0.19 -18.40
C ARG A 20 -0.12 -0.74 -19.07
N ILE A 21 1.09 -0.25 -19.32
CA ILE A 21 2.18 -1.01 -19.94
C ILE A 21 2.54 -2.23 -19.08
N ALA A 22 2.63 -2.07 -17.76
CA ALA A 22 2.89 -3.19 -16.84
C ALA A 22 1.82 -4.27 -16.95
N ARG A 23 0.55 -3.89 -16.99
CA ARG A 23 -0.57 -4.83 -17.10
C ARG A 23 -0.56 -5.57 -18.44
N GLU A 24 -0.27 -4.88 -19.55
CA GLU A 24 -0.12 -5.48 -20.88
C GLU A 24 1.01 -6.51 -20.94
N ALA A 25 2.06 -6.31 -20.14
CA ALA A 25 3.17 -7.25 -19.99
C ALA A 25 2.91 -8.37 -18.96
N GLY A 26 1.73 -8.41 -18.32
CA GLY A 26 1.43 -9.37 -17.25
C GLY A 26 2.21 -9.11 -15.95
N ALA A 27 2.73 -7.90 -15.75
CA ALA A 27 3.49 -7.50 -14.57
C ALA A 27 2.63 -6.77 -13.54
N ILE A 28 2.99 -6.94 -12.27
CA ILE A 28 2.36 -6.24 -11.14
C ILE A 28 2.94 -4.83 -11.01
N SER A 29 2.06 -3.85 -10.89
CA SER A 29 2.39 -2.44 -10.71
C SER A 29 2.19 -1.98 -9.25
N ILE A 30 3.24 -1.40 -8.67
CA ILE A 30 3.20 -0.77 -7.34
C ILE A 30 3.55 0.70 -7.49
N VAL A 31 2.69 1.57 -6.98
CA VAL A 31 2.87 3.02 -7.02
C VAL A 31 3.28 3.53 -5.64
N ASP A 32 4.40 4.24 -5.59
CA ASP A 32 4.86 4.96 -4.40
C ASP A 32 4.25 6.38 -4.38
N ALA A 33 3.35 6.61 -3.43
CA ALA A 33 2.63 7.86 -3.22
C ALA A 33 3.20 8.68 -2.06
N ALA A 34 4.42 8.40 -1.57
CA ALA A 34 5.01 9.09 -0.42
C ALA A 34 5.13 10.61 -0.61
N GLN A 35 5.30 11.10 -1.85
CA GLN A 35 5.31 12.53 -2.17
C GLN A 35 4.00 13.02 -2.81
N ALA A 36 2.97 12.19 -2.88
CA ALA A 36 1.74 12.50 -3.60
C ALA A 36 0.52 12.59 -2.68
N LEU A 37 0.33 11.59 -1.81
CA LEU A 37 -0.87 11.50 -0.99
C LEU A 37 -0.92 12.64 0.05
N GLY A 38 -1.98 13.45 0.01
CA GLY A 38 -2.12 14.67 0.81
C GLY A 38 -1.66 15.95 0.09
N GLN A 39 -0.94 15.83 -1.03
CA GLN A 39 -0.44 16.97 -1.81
C GLN A 39 -1.15 17.12 -3.17
N VAL A 40 -1.36 16.01 -3.88
CA VAL A 40 -2.06 15.95 -5.16
C VAL A 40 -3.19 14.93 -5.11
N ARG A 41 -4.11 14.98 -6.07
CA ARG A 41 -5.18 13.97 -6.17
C ARG A 41 -4.55 12.59 -6.44
N VAL A 42 -4.86 11.62 -5.58
CA VAL A 42 -4.50 10.21 -5.76
C VAL A 42 -5.79 9.42 -5.89
N ASP A 43 -6.01 8.82 -7.05
CA ASP A 43 -7.18 8.01 -7.36
C ASP A 43 -6.69 6.64 -7.85
N VAL A 44 -6.91 5.61 -7.04
CA VAL A 44 -6.31 4.29 -7.26
C VAL A 44 -6.92 3.55 -8.45
N ASP A 45 -8.17 3.84 -8.77
CA ASP A 45 -8.85 3.28 -9.94
C ASP A 45 -8.39 3.98 -11.20
N ASP A 46 -8.25 5.31 -11.13
CA ASP A 46 -7.72 6.12 -12.21
C ASP A 46 -6.27 5.74 -12.57
N LEU A 47 -5.40 5.56 -11.57
CA LEU A 47 -4.00 5.16 -11.78
C LEU A 47 -3.88 3.77 -12.40
N GLY A 48 -4.85 2.89 -12.18
CA GLY A 48 -4.73 1.49 -12.55
C GLY A 48 -3.59 0.79 -11.81
N ALA A 49 -3.26 1.18 -10.58
CA ALA A 49 -2.26 0.46 -9.81
C ALA A 49 -2.81 -0.89 -9.31
N ASP A 50 -1.93 -1.87 -9.06
CA ASP A 50 -2.28 -3.10 -8.34
C ASP A 50 -2.05 -2.94 -6.83
N ALA A 51 -1.09 -2.09 -6.46
CA ALA A 51 -0.93 -1.58 -5.11
C ALA A 51 -0.44 -0.12 -5.09
N VAL A 52 -0.83 0.62 -4.05
CA VAL A 52 -0.37 1.99 -3.79
C VAL A 52 0.15 2.05 -2.36
N VAL A 53 1.34 2.58 -2.13
CA VAL A 53 1.97 2.66 -0.80
C VAL A 53 2.29 4.10 -0.43
N THR A 54 2.24 4.43 0.86
CA THR A 54 2.58 5.76 1.37
C THR A 54 3.02 5.72 2.83
N LEU A 55 3.45 6.88 3.34
CA LEU A 55 3.85 7.12 4.73
C LEU A 55 3.12 8.35 5.28
N GLY A 56 2.90 8.39 6.60
CA GLY A 56 2.11 9.44 7.25
C GLY A 56 2.85 10.76 7.46
N HIS A 57 4.15 10.72 7.73
CA HIS A 57 4.95 11.88 8.21
C HIS A 57 5.37 12.91 7.15
N LYS A 58 4.69 12.96 6.01
CA LYS A 58 4.88 13.99 4.97
C LYS A 58 3.61 14.84 4.85
N TRP A 59 2.97 14.81 3.70
CA TRP A 59 1.83 15.66 3.35
C TRP A 59 0.53 15.25 4.06
N LEU A 60 0.52 14.10 4.73
CA LEU A 60 -0.56 13.70 5.64
C LEU A 60 -0.39 14.25 7.06
N HIS A 61 0.75 14.88 7.38
CA HIS A 61 1.06 15.42 8.70
C HIS A 61 0.93 14.42 9.86
N GLY A 62 1.05 13.12 9.56
CA GLY A 62 1.01 12.06 10.55
C GLY A 62 2.33 11.92 11.33
N PRO A 63 2.34 11.15 12.42
CA PRO A 63 3.55 10.88 13.17
C PRO A 63 4.54 10.01 12.37
N LEU A 64 5.82 10.07 12.76
CA LEU A 64 6.83 9.14 12.25
C LEU A 64 6.42 7.68 12.47
N ALA A 65 6.96 6.78 11.66
CA ALA A 65 6.66 5.34 11.67
C ALA A 65 5.20 4.94 11.37
N THR A 66 4.33 5.87 10.96
CA THR A 66 3.03 5.55 10.37
C THR A 66 3.08 5.52 8.84
N GLY A 67 2.19 4.73 8.26
CA GLY A 67 2.02 4.61 6.83
C GLY A 67 0.86 3.71 6.50
N GLY A 68 0.64 3.50 5.21
CA GLY A 68 -0.47 2.70 4.74
C GLY A 68 -0.26 2.30 3.31
N PHE A 69 -1.10 1.36 2.89
CA PHE A 69 -1.13 0.91 1.52
C PHE A 69 -2.54 0.50 1.14
N TRP A 70 -2.78 0.48 -0.16
CA TRP A 70 -3.99 -0.03 -0.79
C TRP A 70 -3.58 -1.14 -1.75
N VAL A 71 -4.40 -2.20 -1.85
CA VAL A 71 -4.19 -3.33 -2.74
C VAL A 71 -5.48 -3.60 -3.48
N ARG A 72 -5.41 -3.75 -4.80
CA ARG A 72 -6.57 -4.06 -5.65
C ARG A 72 -7.10 -5.47 -5.40
N ASP A 73 -6.20 -6.44 -5.42
CA ASP A 73 -6.50 -7.85 -5.22
C ASP A 73 -5.47 -8.46 -4.25
N LEU A 74 -5.95 -8.95 -3.12
CA LEU A 74 -5.12 -9.57 -2.08
C LEU A 74 -4.44 -10.86 -2.56
N ALA A 75 -4.96 -11.53 -3.59
CA ALA A 75 -4.36 -12.74 -4.14
C ALA A 75 -3.03 -12.47 -4.87
N LEU A 76 -2.78 -11.23 -5.29
CA LEU A 76 -1.52 -10.84 -5.94
C LEU A 76 -0.32 -10.82 -4.98
N PHE A 77 -0.56 -10.80 -3.67
CA PHE A 77 0.50 -10.63 -2.68
C PHE A 77 0.39 -11.65 -1.53
N ALA A 78 1.46 -12.41 -1.31
CA ALA A 78 1.58 -13.29 -0.16
C ALA A 78 2.21 -12.55 1.04
N PRO A 79 1.61 -12.58 2.24
CA PRO A 79 2.23 -12.01 3.43
C PRO A 79 3.54 -12.75 3.78
N THR A 80 4.64 -12.01 3.93
CA THR A 80 5.95 -12.58 4.30
C THR A 80 6.24 -12.50 5.78
N ARG A 81 5.67 -11.51 6.49
CA ARG A 81 5.74 -11.37 7.94
C ARG A 81 4.36 -11.60 8.53
N LEU A 82 4.28 -12.49 9.50
CA LEU A 82 3.04 -12.87 10.15
C LEU A 82 3.15 -12.61 11.65
N GLY A 83 2.05 -12.20 12.25
CA GLY A 83 1.86 -12.21 13.68
C GLY A 83 0.39 -12.31 14.02
N TRP A 84 0.06 -12.04 15.28
CA TRP A 84 -1.30 -12.24 15.80
C TRP A 84 -2.35 -11.38 15.07
N ARG A 85 -1.97 -10.22 14.51
CA ARG A 85 -2.88 -9.36 13.72
C ARG A 85 -3.10 -9.83 12.29
N SER A 86 -2.27 -10.75 11.77
CA SER A 86 -2.35 -11.20 10.37
C SER A 86 -3.40 -12.28 10.12
N ARG A 87 -3.89 -12.91 11.19
CA ARG A 87 -4.69 -14.14 11.13
C ARG A 87 -6.01 -13.99 11.86
N LEU A 88 -6.96 -14.82 11.46
CA LEU A 88 -8.21 -14.96 12.17
C LEU A 88 -7.95 -15.62 13.53
N ASP A 89 -8.36 -14.96 14.61
CA ASP A 89 -8.35 -15.55 15.94
C ASP A 89 -9.59 -16.44 16.10
N LEU A 90 -9.51 -17.66 15.55
CA LEU A 90 -10.58 -18.65 15.65
C LEU A 90 -10.29 -19.61 16.81
N PRO A 91 -11.32 -19.98 17.61
CA PRO A 91 -11.19 -20.94 18.72
C PRO A 91 -10.59 -22.29 18.32
N THR A 92 -10.59 -22.60 17.02
CA THR A 92 -10.10 -23.83 16.41
C THR A 92 -8.58 -23.84 16.17
N GLY A 93 -7.85 -22.75 16.45
CA GLY A 93 -6.43 -22.64 16.14
C GLY A 93 -6.15 -22.53 14.64
N SER A 94 -7.10 -21.98 13.87
CA SER A 94 -6.96 -21.78 12.42
C SER A 94 -5.71 -20.97 12.08
N ARG A 95 -5.12 -21.29 10.92
CA ARG A 95 -3.96 -20.57 10.34
C ARG A 95 -4.37 -19.65 9.19
N ASP A 96 -5.67 -19.44 8.99
CA ASP A 96 -6.20 -18.65 7.90
C ASP A 96 -5.86 -17.16 8.06
N TYR A 97 -5.56 -16.51 6.94
CA TYR A 97 -5.32 -15.08 6.89
C TYR A 97 -6.62 -14.29 7.05
N ASN A 98 -6.52 -13.09 7.61
CA ASN A 98 -7.64 -12.16 7.59
C ASN A 98 -8.13 -11.93 6.15
N PRO A 99 -9.45 -11.85 5.91
CA PRO A 99 -10.00 -11.74 4.56
C PRO A 99 -9.72 -10.38 3.90
N ASN A 100 -9.23 -9.40 4.65
CA ASN A 100 -8.90 -8.05 4.18
C ASN A 100 -7.38 -7.76 4.30
N ALA A 101 -6.99 -6.51 4.01
CA ALA A 101 -5.59 -6.09 4.01
C ALA A 101 -4.86 -6.21 5.37
N THR A 102 -5.57 -6.35 6.50
CA THR A 102 -4.93 -6.54 7.81
C THR A 102 -4.13 -7.85 7.88
N ARG A 103 -4.28 -8.77 6.91
CA ARG A 103 -3.40 -9.95 6.76
C ARG A 103 -1.92 -9.60 6.60
N PHE A 104 -1.59 -8.36 6.24
CA PHE A 104 -0.21 -7.88 6.12
C PHE A 104 0.28 -7.15 7.39
N GLU A 105 -0.58 -6.98 8.40
CA GLU A 105 -0.19 -6.41 9.70
C GLU A 105 0.28 -7.50 10.63
N THR A 106 1.43 -7.30 11.29
CA THR A 106 2.06 -8.33 12.13
C THR A 106 1.52 -8.36 13.55
N GLY A 107 1.68 -7.28 14.31
CA GLY A 107 1.45 -7.31 15.75
C GLY A 107 1.24 -5.93 16.33
N THR A 108 1.60 -5.75 17.60
CA THR A 108 1.39 -4.48 18.31
C THR A 108 2.01 -3.31 17.55
N VAL A 109 1.22 -2.25 17.43
CA VAL A 109 1.60 -0.99 16.78
C VAL A 109 1.64 0.12 17.84
N ASP A 110 2.24 1.27 17.50
CA ASP A 110 2.19 2.45 18.36
C ASP A 110 0.76 2.99 18.41
N ALA A 111 0.06 2.74 19.52
CA ALA A 111 -1.32 3.17 19.69
C ALA A 111 -1.47 4.70 19.80
N ALA A 112 -0.41 5.43 20.17
CA ALA A 112 -0.44 6.89 20.20
C ALA A 112 -0.29 7.50 18.79
N ALA A 113 0.08 6.69 17.82
CA ALA A 113 0.25 7.08 16.42
C ALA A 113 -1.01 6.89 15.56
N PHE A 114 -2.08 6.31 16.12
CA PHE A 114 -3.37 6.05 15.47
C PHE A 114 -4.47 7.00 15.94
#